data_AF-A0AAP6DBL9-F1
#
_entry.id   AF-A0AAP6DBL9-F1
#
_cell.length_a   1.000
_cell.length_b   1.000
_cell.length_c   1.000
_cell.angle_alpha   90.00
_cell.angle_beta   90.00
_cell.angle_gamma   90.00
#
_symmetry.space_group_name_H-M   'P 1'
#
loop_
_entity.id
_entity.type
_entity.pdbx_description
1 polymer ?
#
loop_
_entity_poly.entity_id
_entity_poly.type
_entity_poly.pdbx_seq_one_letter_code
_entity_poly.pdbx_strand_id
1 'polypeptide(L)'
;MKNLQELVLNFRRVMECLNPSDFVGTSLSVSKFPSACCDDSSQILAAYLTDNGFSGAALIRGEYGGKSEELHSHVWLDLDGFKIGVTADQFNKEAMAIHQ
;
A
#
# COMPACT_ATOMS: atom_id res chain seq x y z
N MET A 1 -3.93 -14.11 17.77
CA MET A 1 -4.37 -13.50 16.50
C MET A 1 -3.56 -12.25 16.30
N LYS A 2 -2.90 -12.07 15.16
CA LYS A 2 -2.17 -10.83 14.86
C LYS A 2 -3.19 -9.72 14.57
N ASN A 3 -2.93 -8.51 15.04
CA ASN A 3 -3.80 -7.37 14.79
C ASN A 3 -3.57 -6.86 13.34
N LEU A 4 -4.64 -6.43 12.65
CA LEU A 4 -4.56 -5.88 11.29
C LEU A 4 -3.55 -4.73 11.17
N GLN A 5 -3.56 -3.79 12.12
CA GLN A 5 -2.62 -2.66 12.16
C GLN A 5 -1.18 -3.14 12.33
N GLU A 6 -0.95 -4.14 13.18
CA GLU A 6 0.39 -4.70 13.39
C GLU A 6 0.92 -5.39 12.12
N LEU A 7 0.06 -6.13 11.42
CA LEU A 7 0.40 -6.73 10.12
C LEU A 7 0.78 -5.67 9.09
N VAL A 8 -0.03 -4.63 8.94
CA VAL A 8 0.20 -3.53 8.00
C VAL A 8 1.50 -2.78 8.34
N LEU A 9 1.74 -2.48 9.62
CA LEU A 9 2.96 -1.81 10.07
C LEU A 9 4.21 -2.67 9.85
N ASN A 10 4.13 -3.98 10.10
CA ASN A 10 5.24 -4.88 9.86
C ASN A 10 5.53 -5.02 8.35
N PHE A 11 4.49 -5.14 7.52
CA PHE A 11 4.62 -5.14 6.07
C PHE A 11 5.33 -3.87 5.59
N ARG A 12 4.86 -2.71 6.04
CA ARG A 12 5.45 -1.40 5.72
C ARG A 12 6.94 -1.34 6.04
N ARG A 13 7.34 -1.73 7.25
CA ARG A 13 8.76 -1.73 7.67
C ARG A 13 9.62 -2.63 6.79
N VAL A 14 9.10 -3.77 6.37
CA VAL A 14 9.81 -4.68 5.45
C VAL A 14 9.99 -4.00 4.08
N MET A 15 8.92 -3.40 3.54
CA MET A 15 8.98 -2.68 2.26
C MET A 15 9.97 -1.51 2.27
N GLU A 16 10.13 -0.80 3.40
CA GLU A 16 11.11 0.29 3.55
C GLU A 16 12.57 -0.19 3.55
N CYS A 17 12.82 -1.44 3.95
CA CYS A 17 14.16 -2.05 3.98
C CYS A 17 14.56 -2.72 2.66
N LEU A 18 13.60 -2.98 1.76
CA LEU A 18 13.86 -3.65 0.49
C LEU A 18 14.45 -2.70 -0.55
N ASN A 19 15.25 -3.27 -1.45
CA ASN A 19 15.83 -2.53 -2.56
C ASN A 19 15.10 -2.87 -3.86
N PRO A 20 15.07 -1.94 -4.84
CA PRO A 20 14.48 -2.23 -6.15
C PRO A 20 15.09 -3.46 -6.85
N SER A 21 16.37 -3.75 -6.60
CA SER A 21 17.04 -4.95 -7.10
C SER A 21 16.42 -6.27 -6.62
N ASP A 22 15.63 -6.24 -5.55
CA ASP A 22 14.98 -7.44 -4.98
C ASP A 22 13.70 -7.81 -5.75
N PHE A 23 13.24 -6.94 -6.67
CA PHE A 23 11.94 -7.06 -7.33
C PHE A 23 12.02 -7.02 -8.88
N VAL A 24 13.16 -7.43 -9.45
CA VAL A 24 13.39 -7.40 -10.91
C VAL A 24 12.18 -7.92 -11.69
N GLY A 25 11.61 -7.07 -12.56
CA GLY A 25 10.44 -7.40 -13.38
C GLY A 25 9.10 -6.84 -12.89
N THR A 26 9.07 -6.10 -11.77
CA THR A 26 7.87 -5.39 -11.28
C THR A 26 8.09 -3.88 -11.18
N SER A 27 7.06 -3.07 -10.90
CA SER A 27 7.20 -1.63 -10.71
C SER A 27 8.05 -1.28 -9.48
N LEU A 28 8.14 -2.19 -8.51
CA LEU A 28 9.07 -2.10 -7.38
C LEU A 28 10.55 -2.15 -7.80
N SER A 29 10.87 -2.67 -9.01
CA SER A 29 12.26 -2.67 -9.50
C SER A 29 12.75 -1.35 -10.07
N VAL A 30 11.83 -0.43 -10.39
CA VAL A 30 12.15 0.86 -11.01
C VAL A 30 11.88 2.04 -10.09
N SER A 31 11.36 1.78 -8.89
CA SER A 31 10.95 2.80 -7.93
C SER A 31 11.30 2.38 -6.50
N LYS A 32 11.66 3.35 -5.66
CA LYS A 32 11.90 3.10 -4.23
C LYS A 32 10.62 3.35 -3.46
N PHE A 33 10.19 2.35 -2.69
CA PHE A 33 9.05 2.46 -1.79
C PHE A 33 9.17 3.71 -0.88
N PRO A 34 8.09 4.48 -0.65
CA PRO A 34 6.70 4.27 -1.09
C PRO A 34 6.34 4.88 -2.46
N SER A 35 7.29 5.48 -3.19
CA SER A 35 7.01 6.23 -4.41
C SER A 35 6.69 5.31 -5.59
N ALA A 36 5.63 5.61 -6.34
CA ALA A 36 5.30 5.00 -7.65
C ALA A 36 5.17 3.45 -7.66
N CYS A 37 4.94 2.84 -6.49
CA CYS A 37 4.84 1.39 -6.32
C CYS A 37 3.53 0.97 -5.63
N CYS A 38 2.52 1.85 -5.63
CA CYS A 38 1.27 1.66 -4.90
C CYS A 38 0.45 0.44 -5.36
N ASP A 39 0.44 0.10 -6.66
CA ASP A 39 -0.29 -1.06 -7.17
C ASP A 39 0.35 -2.38 -6.69
N ASP A 40 1.63 -2.60 -7.01
CA ASP A 40 2.36 -3.81 -6.58
C ASP A 40 2.38 -3.95 -5.05
N SER A 41 2.63 -2.86 -4.32
CA SER A 41 2.63 -2.89 -2.86
C SER A 41 1.26 -3.26 -2.28
N SER A 42 0.17 -2.77 -2.88
CA SER A 42 -1.20 -3.11 -2.45
C SER A 42 -1.55 -4.56 -2.78
N GLN A 43 -1.14 -5.08 -3.94
CA GLN A 43 -1.36 -6.48 -4.30
C GLN A 43 -0.63 -7.43 -3.35
N ILE A 44 0.65 -7.17 -3.06
CA ILE A 44 1.43 -8.00 -2.12
C ILE A 44 0.85 -7.90 -0.71
N LEU A 45 0.42 -6.71 -0.29
CA LEU A 45 -0.24 -6.53 1.01
C LEU A 45 -1.55 -7.34 1.10
N ALA A 46 -2.38 -7.36 0.06
CA ALA A 46 -3.62 -8.13 0.04
C ALA A 46 -3.36 -9.64 0.18
N ALA A 47 -2.34 -10.16 -0.52
CA ALA A 47 -1.91 -11.55 -0.38
C ALA A 47 -1.42 -11.84 1.05
N TYR A 48 -0.55 -10.99 1.60
CA TYR A 48 -0.04 -11.13 2.96
C TYR A 48 -1.15 -11.08 4.03
N LEU A 49 -2.13 -10.20 3.88
CA LEU A 49 -3.28 -10.12 4.77
C LEU A 49 -4.14 -11.39 4.68
N THR A 50 -4.38 -11.90 3.47
CA THR A 50 -5.10 -13.15 3.23
C THR A 50 -4.42 -14.33 3.93
N ASP A 51 -3.09 -14.46 3.79
CA ASP A 51 -2.30 -15.51 4.45
C ASP A 51 -2.33 -15.42 5.98
N ASN A 52 -2.64 -14.25 6.54
CA ASN A 52 -2.79 -14.04 7.99
C ASN A 52 -4.25 -14.05 8.47
N GLY A 53 -5.19 -14.48 7.62
CA GLY A 53 -6.61 -14.65 7.97
C GLY A 53 -7.50 -13.42 7.74
N PHE A 54 -6.98 -12.38 7.08
CA PHE A 54 -7.71 -11.18 6.68
C PHE A 54 -7.98 -11.23 5.17
N SER A 55 -8.89 -12.11 4.76
CA SER A 55 -9.29 -12.27 3.35
C SER A 55 -10.35 -11.23 2.94
N GLY A 56 -10.49 -10.98 1.63
CA GLY A 56 -11.55 -10.14 1.08
C GLY A 56 -11.15 -8.68 0.86
N ALA A 57 -9.86 -8.34 1.02
CA ALA A 57 -9.35 -7.03 0.68
C ALA A 57 -9.54 -6.74 -0.82
N ALA A 58 -10.25 -5.67 -1.14
CA ALA A 58 -10.44 -5.19 -2.50
C ALA A 58 -9.36 -4.16 -2.85
N LEU A 59 -8.74 -4.29 -4.03
CA LEU A 59 -7.90 -3.23 -4.57
C LEU A 59 -8.75 -2.11 -5.14
N ILE A 60 -8.56 -0.90 -4.61
CA ILE A 60 -9.22 0.30 -5.10
C ILE A 60 -8.19 1.16 -5.83
N ARG A 61 -8.51 1.55 -7.06
CA ARG A 61 -7.70 2.45 -7.89
C ARG A 61 -8.44 3.78 -7.99
N GLY A 62 -7.85 4.83 -7.43
CA GLY A 62 -8.34 6.19 -7.54
C GLY A 62 -7.47 7.01 -8.49
N GLU A 63 -8.08 8.00 -9.13
CA GLU A 63 -7.43 8.94 -10.05
C GLU A 63 -7.87 10.37 -9.72
N TYR A 64 -7.07 11.36 -10.13
CA TYR A 64 -7.39 12.79 -10.03
C TYR A 64 -7.64 13.29 -8.60
N GLY A 65 -6.89 12.77 -7.63
CA GLY A 65 -7.00 13.17 -6.23
C GLY A 65 -6.38 14.55 -5.95
N GLY A 66 -6.76 15.14 -4.82
CA GLY A 66 -6.27 16.47 -4.41
C GLY A 66 -7.25 17.59 -4.74
N LYS A 67 -6.88 18.85 -4.46
CA LYS A 67 -7.77 20.01 -4.71
C LYS A 67 -7.73 20.49 -6.15
N SER A 68 -6.67 20.17 -6.87
CA SER A 68 -6.40 20.54 -8.26
C SER A 68 -5.94 19.33 -9.08
N GLU A 69 -6.37 18.12 -8.70
CA GLU A 69 -6.01 16.86 -9.37
C GLU A 69 -4.49 16.58 -9.35
N GLU A 70 -3.77 17.13 -8.37
CA GLU A 70 -2.32 16.99 -8.24
C GLU A 70 -1.87 15.56 -7.89
N LEU A 71 -2.72 14.80 -7.21
CA LEU A 71 -2.50 13.40 -6.88
C LEU A 71 -3.00 12.60 -8.08
N HIS A 72 -2.07 12.14 -8.92
CA HIS A 72 -2.39 11.47 -10.18
C HIS A 72 -3.25 10.20 -9.98
N SER A 73 -2.64 9.02 -9.95
CA SER A 73 -3.32 7.76 -9.64
C SER A 73 -2.78 7.20 -8.32
N HIS A 74 -3.64 6.59 -7.51
CA HIS A 74 -3.26 5.93 -6.27
C HIS A 74 -4.03 4.64 -6.06
N VAL A 75 -3.38 3.65 -5.45
CA VAL A 75 -3.97 2.35 -5.15
C VAL A 75 -3.89 2.10 -3.65
N TRP A 76 -5.00 1.67 -3.07
CA TRP A 76 -5.12 1.25 -1.68
C TRP A 76 -6.01 0.01 -1.55
N LEU A 77 -6.04 -0.58 -0.35
CA LEU A 77 -6.94 -1.70 -0.05
C LEU A 77 -8.16 -1.24 0.73
N ASP A 78 -9.33 -1.75 0.38
CA ASP A 78 -10.53 -1.70 1.21
C ASP A 78 -10.79 -3.09 1.81
N LEU A 79 -10.81 -3.20 3.12
CA LEU A 79 -11.08 -4.44 3.84
C LEU A 79 -12.14 -4.16 4.91
N ASP A 80 -13.36 -4.66 4.71
CA ASP A 80 -14.49 -4.45 5.64
C ASP A 80 -14.73 -2.97 5.99
N GLY A 81 -14.58 -2.07 5.02
CA GLY A 81 -14.69 -0.61 5.20
C GLY A 81 -13.41 0.06 5.72
N PHE A 82 -12.38 -0.70 6.08
CA PHE A 82 -11.08 -0.13 6.40
C PHE A 82 -10.28 0.18 5.14
N LYS A 83 -9.95 1.46 4.93
CA LYS A 83 -9.06 1.92 3.87
C LYS A 83 -7.62 1.83 4.35
N ILE A 84 -6.81 0.99 3.70
CA ILE A 84 -5.42 0.70 4.06
C ILE A 84 -4.51 1.18 2.92
N GLY A 85 -3.82 2.30 3.14
CA GLY A 85 -2.87 2.89 2.19
C GLY A 85 -1.45 2.89 2.75
N VAL A 86 -0.66 1.86 2.42
CA VAL A 86 0.75 1.77 2.88
C VAL A 86 1.71 2.68 2.11
N THR A 87 1.26 3.27 1.01
CA THR A 87 2.04 4.20 0.17
C THR A 87 1.44 5.62 0.15
N ALA A 88 0.45 5.91 1.00
CA ALA A 88 -0.25 7.19 1.00
C ALA A 88 0.68 8.38 1.30
N ASP A 89 1.79 8.12 1.99
CA ASP A 89 2.82 9.10 2.29
C ASP A 89 3.73 9.47 1.11
N GLN A 90 3.54 8.84 -0.06
CA GLN A 90 4.16 9.28 -1.31
C GLN A 90 3.72 10.70 -1.70
N PHE A 91 2.57 11.16 -1.20
CA PHE A 91 2.03 12.49 -1.48
C PHE A 91 2.12 13.45 -0.29
N ASN A 92 2.12 12.93 0.94
CA ASN A 92 2.25 13.73 2.15
C ASN A 92 2.91 12.88 3.25
N LYS A 93 4.06 13.33 3.78
CA LYS A 93 4.89 12.57 4.73
C LYS A 93 4.18 12.12 6.03
N GLU A 94 2.99 12.65 6.34
CA GLU A 94 2.21 12.29 7.52
C GLU A 94 1.13 11.21 7.24
N ALA A 95 0.93 10.79 5.99
CA ALA A 95 -0.20 9.96 5.59
C ALA A 95 0.14 8.46 5.57
N MET A 96 0.27 7.81 6.74
CA MET A 96 -0.07 6.39 6.83
C MET A 96 -1.53 6.27 7.26
N ALA A 97 -2.37 5.79 6.35
CA ALA A 97 -3.82 5.78 6.54
C ALA A 97 -4.34 4.36 6.71
N ILE A 98 -4.79 4.04 7.93
CA ILE A 98 -5.82 3.03 8.18
C ILE A 98 -7.03 3.80 8.69
N HIS A 99 -8.04 3.99 7.85
CA HIS A 99 -9.26 4.72 8.19
C HIS A 99 -10.48 3.81 8.11
N GLN A 100 -11.41 3.95 9.06
CA GLN A 100 -12.72 3.30 9.04
C GLN A 100 -13.76 4.23 8.40
#